data_AF-A0A671MK74-F1
#
_entry.id   AF-A0A671MK74-F1
#
_cell.length_a   1.000
_cell.length_b   1.000
_cell.length_c   1.000
_cell.angle_alpha   90.00
_cell.angle_beta   90.00
_cell.angle_gamma   90.00
#
_symmetry.space_group_name_H-M   'P 1'
#
loop_
_entity.id
_entity.type
_entity.pdbx_description
1 polymer ?
#
loop_
_entity_poly.entity_id
_entity_poly.type
_entity_poly.pdbx_seq_one_letter_code
_entity_poly.pdbx_strand_id
1 'polypeptide(L)' 'MAAIRKKLVIVGDGACGKTCLLIVFSKDQFPEVYVPTVFENYVADIEVDGKQV' A
#
# COMPACT_ATOMS: atom_id res chain seq x y z
N MET A 1 9.79 21.30 6.95
CA MET A 1 10.62 20.13 6.55
C MET A 1 9.88 19.46 5.40
N ALA A 2 10.50 19.26 4.24
CA ALA A 2 9.81 18.63 3.11
C ALA A 2 9.60 17.13 3.37
N ALA A 3 8.42 16.60 3.08
CA ALA A 3 8.11 15.18 3.24
C ALA A 3 8.94 14.33 2.27
N ILE A 4 9.45 13.17 2.72
CA ILE A 4 10.34 12.32 1.93
C ILE A 4 9.51 11.37 1.07
N ARG A 5 9.26 11.70 -0.20
CA ARG A 5 8.46 10.84 -1.09
C ARG A 5 9.23 9.58 -1.52
N LYS A 6 8.58 8.41 -1.43
CA LYS A 6 9.09 7.12 -1.94
C LYS A 6 8.09 6.45 -2.89
N LYS A 7 8.60 5.69 -3.85
CA LYS A 7 7.81 4.83 -4.74
C LYS A 7 8.06 3.37 -4.36
N LEU A 8 7.01 2.67 -3.92
CA LEU A 8 7.03 1.25 -3.59
C LEU A 8 6.27 0.46 -4.66
N VAL A 9 6.83 -0.68 -5.07
CA VAL A 9 6.21 -1.63 -5.98
C VAL A 9 6.21 -3.00 -5.32
N ILE A 10 5.05 -3.66 -5.27
CA ILE A 10 4.89 -5.00 -4.72
C ILE A 10 4.62 -6.00 -5.86
N VAL A 11 5.30 -7.15 -5.83
CA VAL A 11 5.18 -8.23 -6.82
C VAL A 11 5.03 -9.58 -6.13
N GLY A 12 4.51 -10.56 -6.85
CA GLY A 12 4.25 -11.91 -6.35
C GLY A 12 3.06 -12.55 -7.04
N ASP A 13 2.79 -13.81 -6.72
CA ASP A 13 1.80 -14.65 -7.41
C ASP A 13 0.37 -14.09 -7.38
N GLY A 14 -0.47 -14.56 -8.31
CA GLY A 14 -1.90 -14.27 -8.29
C GLY A 14 -2.52 -14.66 -6.94
N ALA A 15 -3.49 -13.87 -6.47
CA ALA A 15 -4.22 -14.13 -5.21
C ALA A 15 -3.38 -14.23 -3.91
N CYS A 16 -2.07 -13.94 -3.91
CA CYS A 16 -1.25 -13.99 -2.69
C CYS A 16 -1.47 -12.83 -1.69
N GLY A 17 -2.48 -11.98 -1.91
CA GLY A 17 -2.89 -10.94 -0.94
C GLY A 17 -2.23 -9.56 -1.06
N LYS A 18 -1.45 -9.28 -2.13
CA LYS A 18 -0.78 -7.97 -2.34
C LYS A 18 -1.72 -6.78 -2.21
N THR A 19 -2.88 -6.84 -2.86
CA THR A 19 -3.90 -5.79 -2.85
C THR A 19 -4.48 -5.59 -1.46
N CYS A 20 -4.81 -6.69 -0.77
CA CYS A 20 -5.32 -6.64 0.60
C CYS A 20 -4.30 -5.98 1.55
N LEU A 21 -3.02 -6.32 1.41
CA LEU A 21 -1.95 -5.73 2.21
C LEU A 21 -1.85 -4.21 2.01
N LEU A 22 -1.81 -3.74 0.76
CA LEU A 22 -1.73 -2.30 0.47
C LEU A 22 -2.97 -1.54 0.91
N ILE A 23 -4.17 -2.12 0.77
CA ILE A 23 -5.42 -1.49 1.18
C ILE A 23 -5.48 -1.38 2.70
N VAL A 24 -5.19 -2.46 3.45
CA VAL A 24 -5.17 -2.42 4.91
C VAL A 24 -4.15 -1.40 5.40
N PHE A 25 -2.96 -1.37 4.82
CA PHE A 25 -1.93 -0.41 5.19
C PHE A 25 -2.32 1.06 4.94
N SER A 26 -3.03 1.34 3.84
CA SER A 26 -3.38 2.72 3.46
C SER A 26 -4.74 3.20 3.96
N LYS A 27 -5.66 2.29 4.29
CA LYS A 27 -7.06 2.60 4.62
C LYS A 27 -7.55 1.98 5.94
N ASP A 28 -6.73 1.18 6.61
CA ASP A 28 -7.07 0.49 7.86
C ASP A 28 -8.35 -0.37 7.78
N GLN A 29 -8.66 -0.88 6.58
CA GLN A 29 -9.84 -1.71 6.32
C GLN A 29 -9.47 -2.90 5.45
N PHE A 30 -9.95 -4.09 5.81
CA PHE A 30 -9.77 -5.29 4.99
C PHE A 30 -10.82 -5.34 3.85
N PRO A 31 -10.41 -5.55 2.58
CA PRO A 31 -11.36 -5.71 1.49
C PRO A 31 -12.03 -7.10 1.52
N GLU A 32 -13.36 -7.15 1.63
CA GLU A 32 -14.11 -8.41 1.66
C GLU A 32 -14.32 -9.03 0.27
N VAL A 33 -14.20 -8.23 -0.78
CA VAL A 33 -14.41 -8.67 -2.17
C VAL A 33 -13.07 -8.73 -2.89
N TYR A 34 -12.78 -9.89 -3.50
CA TYR A 34 -11.62 -10.05 -4.34
C TYR A 34 -11.87 -9.45 -5.73
N VAL A 35 -11.21 -8.33 -6.00
CA VAL A 35 -11.13 -7.73 -7.34
C VAL A 35 -9.68 -7.84 -7.82
N PRO A 36 -9.39 -8.62 -8.90
CA PRO A 36 -8.05 -8.70 -9.46
C PRO A 36 -7.53 -7.33 -9.86
N THR A 37 -6.38 -6.95 -9.32
CA THR A 37 -5.78 -5.65 -9.62
C THR A 37 -5.15 -5.66 -11.01
N VAL A 38 -5.65 -4.80 -11.90
CA VAL A 38 -5.04 -4.55 -13.22
C VAL A 38 -3.89 -3.55 -13.08
N PHE A 39 -4.15 -2.40 -12.45
CA PHE A 39 -3.15 -1.41 -12.05
C PHE A 39 -3.79 -0.40 -11.07
N GLU A 40 -3.22 -0.21 -9.89
CA GLU A 40 -3.69 0.80 -8.93
C GLU A 40 -2.51 1.50 -8.23
N ASN A 41 -2.66 2.79 -7.94
CA ASN A 41 -1.70 3.57 -7.17
C ASN A 41 -2.33 3.95 -5.83
N TYR A 42 -1.63 3.68 -4.74
CA TYR A 42 -2.01 4.07 -3.38
C TYR A 42 -0.98 5.05 -2.83
N VAL A 43 -1.45 5.98 -1.99
CA VAL A 43 -0.61 6.89 -1.21
C VAL A 43 -0.90 6.61 0.26
N ALA A 44 0.15 6.46 1.04
CA ALA A 44 0.10 6.32 2.49
C ALA A 44 1.25 7.12 3.07
N ASP A 45 0.99 7.84 4.15
CA ASP A 45 1.99 8.59 4.89
C ASP A 45 2.38 7.76 6.12
N ILE A 46 3.69 7.60 6.37
CA ILE A 46 4.19 6.89 7.54
C ILE A 46 5.29 7.64 8.25
N GLU A 47 5.39 7.43 9.57
CA GLU A 47 6.54 7.83 10.35
C GLU A 47 7.44 6.63 10.62
N VAL A 48 8.71 6.73 10.22
CA VAL A 48 9.74 5.73 10.51
C VAL A 48 10.97 6.46 11.05
N ASP A 49 11.45 6.04 12.22
CA ASP A 49 12.61 6.65 12.89
C ASP A 49 12.51 8.18 13.04
N GLY A 50 11.32 8.70 13.36
CA GLY A 50 11.06 10.13 13.52
C GLY A 50 11.02 10.92 12.20
N LYS A 51 10.95 10.26 11.05
CA LYS A 51 10.89 10.89 9.72
C LYS A 51 9.58 10.57 9.04
N GLN A 52 8.91 11.60 8.52
CA GLN A 52 7.70 11.49 7.72
C GLN A 52 8.06 11.16 6.26
N VAL A 53 7.51 10.04 5.76
CA VAL A 53 7.80 9.43 4.45
C VAL A 53 6.51 9.25 3.66
#